data_AF-A0A6L3AJS4-F1
#
_entry.id   AF-A0A6L3AJS4-F1
#
_cell.length_a   1.000
_cell.length_b   1.000
_cell.length_c   1.000
_cell.angle_alpha   90.00
_cell.angle_beta   90.00
_cell.angle_gamma   90.00
#
_symmetry.space_group_name_H-M   'P 1'
#
loop_
_entity.id
_entity.type
_entity.pdbx_description
1 polymer ?
#
loop_
_entity_poly.entity_id
_entity_poly.type
_entity_poly.pdbx_seq_one_letter_code
_entity_poly.pdbx_strand_id
1 'polypeptide(L)'
;MSEYQYYEFRTIDRPLTKSQKSEISALSSRVRVTSHSASFVYSYGDFRGDPEQLMRDYFDAMLYMANWGARRLMFRITQTLIDMKKVGRYCISDEINKVVAKEYVILDLNFHDEELAEWTEGEGWLDELVGLREELLQGDFRMLYLAWLKAAENALGLEDVDGDTLEPPVPTGLNKLSDALKSFVRFFGIDEAMLAVAAQRSEDRKQDLCNSKNYQQKNNMSFSYA
;
A
#
# COMPACT_ATOMS: atom_id res chain seq x y z
N MET A 1 13.97 19.36 15.37
CA MET A 1 13.51 19.61 13.99
C MET A 1 12.05 20.04 14.04
N SER A 2 11.60 20.89 13.12
CA SER A 2 10.16 21.17 12.99
C SER A 2 9.43 19.90 12.52
N GLU A 3 8.26 19.62 13.08
CA GLU A 3 7.41 18.52 12.61
C GLU A 3 7.08 18.69 11.13
N TYR A 4 7.02 17.58 10.40
CA TYR A 4 6.51 17.52 9.03
C TYR A 4 5.72 16.23 8.86
N GLN A 5 4.46 16.38 8.47
CA GLN A 5 3.56 15.28 8.12
C GLN A 5 2.95 15.54 6.76
N TYR A 6 2.94 14.50 5.92
CA TYR A 6 2.35 14.52 4.59
C TYR A 6 1.34 13.39 4.47
N TYR A 7 0.12 13.73 4.08
CA TYR A 7 -0.91 12.77 3.70
C TYR A 7 -1.31 13.02 2.25
N GLU A 8 -1.46 11.95 1.48
CA GLU A 8 -2.02 11.99 0.14
C GLU A 8 -3.00 10.86 -0.06
N PHE A 9 -4.15 11.18 -0.63
CA PHE A 9 -5.22 10.25 -0.96
C PHE A 9 -5.50 10.30 -2.45
N ARG A 10 -5.81 9.15 -3.05
CA ARG A 10 -6.08 9.01 -4.48
C ARG A 10 -7.34 8.18 -4.73
N THR A 11 -8.19 8.64 -5.64
CA THR A 11 -9.25 7.83 -6.23
C THR A 11 -8.78 7.30 -7.59
N ILE A 12 -9.07 6.04 -7.86
CA ILE A 12 -8.64 5.33 -9.07
C ILE A 12 -9.87 4.89 -9.85
N ASP A 13 -10.86 4.34 -9.14
CA ASP A 13 -12.01 3.71 -9.79
C ASP A 13 -13.12 4.72 -10.12
N ARG A 14 -13.17 5.85 -9.38
CA ARG A 14 -14.19 6.90 -9.57
C ARG A 14 -13.69 8.30 -9.19
N PRO A 15 -14.05 9.36 -9.92
CA PRO A 15 -13.76 10.72 -9.51
C PRO A 15 -14.62 11.15 -8.31
N LEU A 16 -14.10 12.04 -7.49
CA LEU A 16 -14.83 12.69 -6.40
C LEU A 16 -15.93 13.62 -6.94
N THR A 17 -17.12 13.50 -6.36
CA THR A 17 -18.23 14.42 -6.62
C THR A 17 -17.98 15.81 -6.03
N LYS A 18 -18.79 16.81 -6.42
CA LYS A 18 -18.70 18.15 -5.85
C LYS A 18 -18.96 18.18 -4.34
N SER A 19 -19.92 17.38 -3.84
CA SER A 19 -20.22 17.29 -2.40
C SER A 19 -19.03 16.71 -1.64
N GLN A 20 -18.51 15.57 -2.10
CA GLN A 20 -17.37 14.90 -1.48
C GLN A 20 -16.13 15.81 -1.42
N LYS A 21 -15.84 16.55 -2.50
CA LYS A 21 -14.76 17.54 -2.49
C LYS A 21 -14.98 18.62 -1.43
N SER A 22 -16.21 19.12 -1.29
CA SER A 22 -16.53 20.12 -0.26
C SER A 22 -16.37 19.57 1.16
N GLU A 23 -16.76 18.33 1.40
CA GLU A 23 -16.60 17.64 2.69
C GLU A 23 -15.13 17.45 3.04
N ILE A 24 -14.32 16.97 2.09
CA ILE A 24 -12.87 16.80 2.26
C ILE A 24 -12.18 18.16 2.47
N SER A 25 -12.59 19.19 1.71
CA SER A 25 -12.06 20.55 1.88
C SER A 25 -12.33 21.16 3.26
N ALA A 26 -13.35 20.67 3.98
CA ALA A 26 -13.66 21.16 5.33
C ALA A 26 -12.70 20.62 6.40
N LEU A 27 -11.95 19.54 6.12
CA LEU A 27 -11.04 18.90 7.09
C LEU A 27 -9.81 19.76 7.42
N SER A 28 -9.36 20.58 6.47
CA SER A 28 -8.19 21.45 6.63
C SER A 28 -8.26 22.64 5.70
N SER A 29 -7.88 23.83 6.18
CA SER A 29 -7.78 25.03 5.33
C SER A 29 -6.62 24.98 4.33
N ARG A 30 -5.68 24.04 4.49
CA ARG A 30 -4.49 23.87 3.64
C ARG A 30 -4.57 22.68 2.70
N VAL A 31 -5.68 21.94 2.70
CA VAL A 31 -5.85 20.78 1.83
C VAL A 31 -5.87 21.20 0.37
N ARG A 32 -5.17 20.45 -0.48
CA ARG A 32 -5.31 20.55 -1.93
C ARG A 32 -6.20 19.41 -2.40
N VAL A 33 -7.40 19.72 -2.87
CA VAL A 33 -8.36 18.71 -3.37
C VAL A 33 -8.57 18.87 -4.87
N THR A 34 -8.50 17.77 -5.59
CA THR A 34 -8.85 17.66 -7.02
C THR A 34 -10.01 16.69 -7.19
N SER A 35 -10.39 16.37 -8.43
CA SER A 35 -11.38 15.32 -8.68
C SER A 35 -10.83 13.90 -8.44
N HIS A 36 -9.51 13.72 -8.30
CA HIS A 36 -8.91 12.40 -8.12
C HIS A 36 -7.99 12.30 -6.90
N SER A 37 -7.69 13.41 -6.23
CA SER A 37 -6.73 13.40 -5.11
C SER A 37 -7.09 14.41 -4.03
N ALA A 38 -6.60 14.15 -2.82
CA ALA A 38 -6.54 15.13 -1.75
C ALA A 38 -5.19 15.01 -1.04
N SER A 39 -4.47 16.12 -0.85
CA SER A 39 -3.23 16.14 -0.09
C SER A 39 -3.26 17.15 1.05
N PHE A 40 -2.61 16.78 2.15
CA PHE A 40 -2.55 17.54 3.38
C PHE A 40 -1.10 17.61 3.87
N VAL A 41 -0.68 18.80 4.28
CA VAL A 41 0.66 19.05 4.83
C VAL A 41 0.52 19.74 6.17
N TYR A 42 1.17 19.17 7.19
CA TYR A 42 1.21 19.72 8.55
C TYR A 42 2.65 19.96 8.98
N SER A 43 2.85 21.07 9.70
CA SER A 43 4.14 21.40 10.32
C SER A 43 4.01 21.63 11.83
N TYR A 44 2.81 21.35 12.37
CA TYR A 44 2.43 21.37 13.77
C TYR A 44 1.05 20.73 13.90
N GLY A 45 0.83 19.97 14.97
CA GLY A 45 -0.44 19.29 15.24
C GLY A 45 -0.76 18.19 14.24
N ASP A 46 -1.97 17.63 14.35
CA ASP A 46 -2.33 16.39 13.67
C ASP A 46 -3.41 16.53 12.61
N PHE A 47 -3.46 15.50 11.76
CA PHE A 47 -4.54 15.31 10.80
C PHE A 47 -5.88 15.19 11.53
N ARG A 48 -6.86 15.99 11.10
CA ARG A 48 -8.17 16.09 11.76
C ARG A 48 -9.19 15.07 11.26
N GLY A 49 -8.88 14.36 10.18
CA GLY A 49 -9.72 13.29 9.65
C GLY A 49 -9.33 11.93 10.19
N ASP A 50 -10.15 10.93 9.91
CA ASP A 50 -9.80 9.52 10.09
C ASP A 50 -9.38 8.96 8.71
N PRO A 51 -8.09 8.63 8.50
CA PRO A 51 -7.62 8.10 7.23
C PRO A 51 -8.35 6.82 6.80
N GLU A 52 -8.71 5.94 7.74
CA GLU A 52 -9.44 4.73 7.41
C GLU A 52 -10.86 5.03 6.96
N GLN A 53 -11.54 5.97 7.63
CA GLN A 53 -12.85 6.42 7.21
C GLN A 53 -12.82 7.02 5.80
N LEU A 54 -11.81 7.86 5.52
CA LEU A 54 -11.64 8.45 4.19
C LEU A 54 -11.37 7.39 3.12
N MET A 55 -10.59 6.35 3.44
CA MET A 55 -10.39 5.20 2.56
C MET A 55 -11.68 4.41 2.33
N ARG A 56 -12.50 4.22 3.37
CA ARG A 56 -13.79 3.53 3.24
C ARG A 56 -14.78 4.29 2.35
N ASP A 57 -14.85 5.61 2.52
CA ASP A 57 -15.91 6.43 1.95
C ASP A 57 -15.56 6.96 0.55
N TYR A 58 -14.29 7.35 0.33
CA TYR A 58 -13.92 8.18 -0.82
C TYR A 58 -12.77 7.62 -1.66
N PHE A 59 -11.73 7.07 -1.04
CA PHE A 59 -10.44 6.84 -1.71
C PHE A 59 -10.10 5.37 -1.95
N ASP A 60 -9.20 5.15 -2.90
CA ASP A 60 -8.75 3.81 -3.29
C ASP A 60 -7.27 3.55 -2.92
N ALA A 61 -6.48 4.62 -2.72
CA ALA A 61 -5.13 4.56 -2.18
C ALA A 61 -4.85 5.74 -1.24
N MET A 62 -3.99 5.52 -0.23
CA MET A 62 -3.48 6.57 0.65
C MET A 62 -2.00 6.33 0.95
N LEU A 63 -1.25 7.43 1.03
CA LEU A 63 0.11 7.46 1.56
C LEU A 63 0.19 8.47 2.71
N TYR A 64 0.92 8.10 3.76
CA TYR A 64 1.34 8.99 4.82
C TYR A 64 2.83 8.84 5.07
N MET A 65 3.49 9.97 5.33
CA MET A 65 4.85 9.98 5.85
C MET A 65 5.10 11.15 6.78
N ALA A 66 6.03 10.96 7.71
CA ALA A 66 6.51 12.01 8.59
C ALA A 66 8.03 12.01 8.69
N ASN A 67 8.59 13.17 9.02
CA ASN A 67 10.04 13.35 9.16
C ASN A 67 10.65 12.74 10.44
N TRP A 68 9.85 11.99 11.21
CA TRP A 68 10.32 11.15 12.31
C TRP A 68 10.24 9.65 11.95
N GLY A 69 10.17 9.31 10.65
CA GLY A 69 10.31 7.92 10.22
C GLY A 69 9.01 7.12 10.10
N ALA A 70 7.86 7.71 10.44
CA ALA A 70 6.57 7.05 10.19
C ALA A 70 6.25 7.04 8.69
N ARG A 71 5.90 5.85 8.16
CA ARG A 71 5.54 5.60 6.76
C ARG A 71 4.31 4.69 6.71
N ARG A 72 3.28 5.09 5.98
CA ARG A 72 2.06 4.29 5.82
C ARG A 72 1.57 4.30 4.38
N LEU A 73 1.16 3.15 3.88
CA LEU A 73 0.57 2.96 2.56
C LEU A 73 -0.68 2.10 2.68
N MET A 74 -1.80 2.59 2.17
CA MET A 74 -3.07 1.87 2.18
C MET A 74 -3.60 1.67 0.77
N PHE A 75 -4.17 0.49 0.50
CA PHE A 75 -4.89 0.19 -0.74
C PHE A 75 -6.25 -0.43 -0.45
N ARG A 76 -7.31 0.16 -1.01
CA ARG A 76 -8.65 -0.41 -1.01
C ARG A 76 -8.86 -1.24 -2.28
N ILE A 77 -9.19 -2.50 -2.09
CA ILE A 77 -9.25 -3.53 -3.14
C ILE A 77 -10.57 -4.27 -3.04
N THR A 78 -11.24 -4.50 -4.17
CA THR A 78 -12.45 -5.33 -4.21
C THR A 78 -12.12 -6.75 -3.74
N GLN A 79 -12.85 -7.24 -2.74
CA GLN A 79 -12.51 -8.49 -2.05
C GLN A 79 -12.49 -9.70 -3.00
N THR A 80 -13.36 -9.72 -4.01
CA THR A 80 -13.46 -10.81 -4.99
C THR A 80 -12.30 -10.86 -5.99
N LEU A 81 -11.48 -9.80 -6.05
CA LEU A 81 -10.35 -9.68 -6.96
C LEU A 81 -9.00 -10.01 -6.32
N ILE A 82 -8.97 -10.33 -5.02
CA ILE A 82 -7.73 -10.60 -4.29
C ILE A 82 -7.81 -11.89 -3.50
N ASP A 83 -6.73 -12.68 -3.54
CA ASP A 83 -6.63 -13.93 -2.79
C ASP A 83 -6.33 -13.66 -1.31
N MET A 84 -7.39 -13.58 -0.50
CA MET A 84 -7.30 -13.30 0.94
C MET A 84 -6.49 -14.34 1.72
N LYS A 85 -6.39 -15.58 1.22
CA LYS A 85 -5.56 -16.61 1.85
C LYS A 85 -4.08 -16.31 1.64
N LYS A 86 -3.69 -15.83 0.45
CA LYS A 86 -2.31 -15.40 0.18
C LYS A 86 -1.96 -14.14 0.98
N VAL A 87 -2.84 -13.13 0.97
CA VAL A 87 -2.66 -11.91 1.78
C VAL A 87 -2.40 -12.26 3.24
N GLY A 88 -3.20 -13.17 3.81
CA GLY A 88 -3.06 -13.54 5.22
C GLY A 88 -1.76 -14.22 5.62
N ARG A 89 -0.94 -14.69 4.68
CA ARG A 89 0.39 -15.24 4.99
C ARG A 89 1.41 -14.16 5.32
N TYR A 90 1.16 -12.92 4.92
CA TYR A 90 2.07 -11.80 5.11
C TYR A 90 1.72 -10.94 6.33
N CYS A 91 0.50 -11.06 6.86
CA CYS A 91 0.03 -10.34 8.05
C CYS A 91 0.58 -10.99 9.33
N ILE A 92 1.86 -10.75 9.62
CA ILE A 92 2.58 -11.34 10.77
C ILE A 92 2.70 -10.40 11.98
N SER A 93 2.49 -9.09 11.78
CA SER A 93 2.50 -8.06 12.81
C SER A 93 1.43 -7.00 12.50
N ASP A 94 1.20 -6.09 13.43
CA ASP A 94 0.27 -4.96 13.24
C ASP A 94 0.73 -3.99 12.14
N GLU A 95 2.00 -4.06 11.71
CA GLU A 95 2.54 -3.25 10.61
C GLU A 95 1.98 -3.67 9.25
N ILE A 96 1.51 -4.91 9.11
CA ILE A 96 0.93 -5.46 7.87
C ILE A 96 -0.51 -5.90 8.14
N ASN A 97 -1.42 -4.93 8.16
CA ASN A 97 -2.81 -5.16 8.53
C ASN A 97 -3.75 -5.23 7.30
N LYS A 98 -4.91 -5.84 7.51
CA LYS A 98 -6.02 -5.84 6.54
C LYS A 98 -7.35 -5.65 7.25
N VAL A 99 -8.11 -4.65 6.80
CA VAL A 99 -9.47 -4.40 7.27
C VAL A 99 -10.46 -4.95 6.26
N VAL A 100 -11.17 -6.01 6.65
CA VAL A 100 -12.11 -6.72 5.76
C VAL A 100 -13.52 -6.16 5.92
N ALA A 101 -14.09 -5.68 4.81
CA ALA A 101 -15.50 -5.34 4.69
C ALA A 101 -16.21 -6.33 3.75
N LYS A 102 -17.53 -6.15 3.57
CA LYS A 102 -18.35 -7.06 2.75
C LYS A 102 -17.93 -7.07 1.26
N GLU A 103 -17.53 -5.93 0.71
CA GLU A 103 -17.26 -5.78 -0.73
C GLU A 103 -15.78 -5.52 -1.04
N TYR A 104 -15.04 -5.02 -0.06
CA TYR A 104 -13.66 -4.63 -0.22
C TYR A 104 -12.82 -5.06 0.98
N VAL A 105 -11.51 -5.07 0.78
CA VAL A 105 -10.50 -5.10 1.82
C VAL A 105 -9.66 -3.84 1.71
N ILE A 106 -9.25 -3.28 2.83
CA ILE A 106 -8.21 -2.26 2.89
C ILE A 106 -6.95 -2.95 3.40
N LEU A 107 -5.91 -3.02 2.58
CA LEU A 107 -4.56 -3.37 3.01
C LEU A 107 -3.91 -2.12 3.59
N ASP A 108 -3.25 -2.27 4.73
CA ASP A 108 -2.65 -1.18 5.49
C ASP A 108 -1.25 -1.58 5.93
N LEU A 109 -0.25 -0.93 5.34
CA LEU A 109 1.15 -1.12 5.63
C LEU A 109 1.63 0.08 6.42
N ASN A 110 1.92 -0.09 7.70
CA ASN A 110 2.19 1.01 8.63
C ASN A 110 3.47 0.72 9.43
N PHE A 111 4.57 1.34 9.00
CA PHE A 111 5.90 1.11 9.55
C PHE A 111 6.43 2.39 10.21
N HIS A 112 7.24 2.21 11.24
CA HIS A 112 8.02 3.27 11.85
C HIS A 112 9.49 2.88 11.83
N ASP A 113 10.30 3.73 11.21
CA ASP A 113 11.74 3.48 11.05
C ASP A 113 12.52 4.78 11.28
N GLU A 114 13.28 4.83 12.37
CA GLU A 114 14.08 6.00 12.74
C GLU A 114 15.16 6.33 11.70
N GLU A 115 15.64 5.35 10.91
CA GLU A 115 16.59 5.60 9.82
C GLU A 115 15.95 6.41 8.67
N LEU A 116 14.62 6.42 8.59
CA LEU A 116 13.86 7.23 7.64
C LEU A 116 13.44 8.59 8.22
N ALA A 117 13.90 8.95 9.43
CA ALA A 117 13.66 10.23 10.09
C ALA A 117 14.48 11.38 9.48
N GLU A 118 14.50 11.46 8.15
CA GLU A 118 15.12 12.53 7.40
C GLU A 118 14.07 13.50 6.84
N TRP A 119 14.48 14.75 6.61
CA TRP A 119 13.62 15.70 5.93
C TRP A 119 13.51 15.32 4.45
N THR A 120 12.30 15.02 3.99
CA THR A 120 12.00 14.71 2.59
C THR A 120 10.58 15.14 2.29
N GLU A 121 10.36 15.73 1.12
CA GLU A 121 9.02 16.09 0.66
C GLU A 121 8.21 14.85 0.30
N GLY A 122 6.94 14.83 0.68
CA GLY A 122 6.05 13.70 0.41
C GLY A 122 5.43 13.67 -0.99
N GLU A 123 5.46 14.78 -1.73
CA GLU A 123 4.85 14.86 -3.06
C GLU A 123 5.51 13.89 -4.06
N GLY A 124 4.70 13.21 -4.87
CA GLY A 124 5.15 12.31 -5.94
C GLY A 124 5.31 10.85 -5.53
N TRP A 125 5.48 10.53 -4.24
CA TRP A 125 5.62 9.14 -3.79
C TRP A 125 4.43 8.27 -4.13
N LEU A 126 3.20 8.77 -3.94
CA LEU A 126 2.00 7.97 -4.24
C LEU A 126 1.85 7.74 -5.74
N ASP A 127 2.32 8.64 -6.61
CA ASP A 127 2.31 8.43 -8.07
C ASP A 127 3.20 7.25 -8.49
N GLU A 128 4.34 7.08 -7.82
CA GLU A 128 5.24 5.95 -8.07
C GLU A 128 4.71 4.62 -7.51
N LEU A 129 3.96 4.68 -6.41
CA LEU A 129 3.49 3.49 -5.67
C LEU A 129 2.10 3.03 -6.09
N VAL A 130 1.25 3.89 -6.65
CA VAL A 130 -0.16 3.56 -6.93
C VAL A 130 -0.33 2.36 -7.87
N GLY A 131 0.65 2.13 -8.75
CA GLY A 131 0.68 0.97 -9.65
C GLY A 131 0.70 -0.39 -8.93
N LEU A 132 1.17 -0.44 -7.68
CA LEU A 132 1.21 -1.66 -6.86
C LEU A 132 -0.18 -2.22 -6.57
N ARG A 133 -1.23 -1.37 -6.56
CA ARG A 133 -2.61 -1.85 -6.44
C ARG A 133 -3.01 -2.73 -7.62
N GLU A 134 -2.63 -2.35 -8.84
CA GLU A 134 -2.90 -3.14 -10.04
C GLU A 134 -2.09 -4.45 -10.04
N GLU A 135 -0.83 -4.40 -9.57
CA GLU A 135 -0.01 -5.60 -9.39
C GLU A 135 -0.70 -6.60 -8.43
N LEU A 136 -1.25 -6.14 -7.31
CA LEU A 136 -2.01 -6.99 -6.39
C LEU A 136 -3.27 -7.60 -7.03
N LEU A 137 -4.01 -6.80 -7.81
CA LEU A 137 -5.20 -7.28 -8.54
C LEU A 137 -4.84 -8.38 -9.55
N GLN A 138 -3.65 -8.29 -10.14
CA GLN A 138 -3.10 -9.30 -11.04
C GLN A 138 -2.49 -10.52 -10.32
N GLY A 139 -2.57 -10.55 -8.99
CA GLY A 139 -2.05 -11.64 -8.16
C GLY A 139 -0.53 -11.59 -7.96
N ASP A 140 0.10 -10.44 -8.20
CA ASP A 140 1.49 -10.19 -7.86
C ASP A 140 1.59 -9.70 -6.41
N PHE A 141 1.96 -10.62 -5.52
CA PHE A 141 2.08 -10.37 -4.08
C PHE A 141 3.51 -10.02 -3.66
N ARG A 142 4.41 -9.70 -4.60
CA ARG A 142 5.82 -9.36 -4.26
C ARG A 142 5.91 -8.18 -3.30
N MET A 143 5.03 -7.18 -3.41
CA MET A 143 4.95 -6.08 -2.44
C MET A 143 4.71 -6.58 -1.01
N LEU A 144 3.81 -7.56 -0.82
CA LEU A 144 3.52 -8.09 0.52
C LEU A 144 4.68 -8.94 1.06
N TYR A 145 5.41 -9.63 0.18
CA TYR A 145 6.64 -10.31 0.57
C TYR A 145 7.73 -9.32 1.00
N LEU A 146 7.89 -8.20 0.27
CA LEU A 146 8.80 -7.12 0.64
C LEU A 146 8.40 -6.49 1.99
N ALA A 147 7.11 -6.21 2.19
CA ALA A 147 6.60 -5.75 3.48
C ALA A 147 6.91 -6.75 4.61
N TRP A 148 6.72 -8.05 4.34
CA TRP A 148 7.04 -9.11 5.28
C TRP A 148 8.52 -9.14 5.65
N LEU A 149 9.43 -8.98 4.69
CA LEU A 149 10.88 -8.86 4.98
C LEU A 149 11.14 -7.72 5.97
N LYS A 150 10.51 -6.56 5.76
CA LYS A 150 10.66 -5.41 6.67
C LYS A 150 10.08 -5.69 8.06
N ALA A 151 8.88 -6.28 8.13
CA ALA A 151 8.20 -6.56 9.39
C ALA A 151 8.84 -7.69 10.21
N ALA A 152 9.44 -8.68 9.55
CA ALA A 152 9.98 -9.86 10.22
C ALA A 152 11.08 -9.52 11.24
N GLU A 153 11.93 -8.53 10.95
CA GLU A 153 12.97 -8.07 11.88
C GLU A 153 12.35 -7.46 13.15
N ASN A 154 11.37 -6.58 12.99
CA ASN A 154 10.66 -5.94 14.09
C ASN A 154 9.86 -6.95 14.91
N ALA A 155 9.10 -7.83 14.23
CA ALA A 155 8.24 -8.81 14.86
C ALA A 155 9.02 -9.83 15.70
N LEU A 156 10.21 -10.27 15.23
CA LEU A 156 11.11 -11.13 16.00
C LEU A 156 11.66 -10.40 17.23
N GLY A 157 12.02 -9.13 17.10
CA GLY A 157 12.53 -8.31 18.21
C GLY A 157 11.49 -8.02 19.30
N LEU A 158 10.20 -7.98 18.92
CA LEU A 158 9.07 -7.71 19.82
C LEU A 158 8.37 -8.97 20.37
N GLU A 159 8.84 -10.17 20.00
CA GLU A 159 8.21 -11.46 20.33
C GLU A 159 6.76 -11.62 19.80
N ASP A 160 6.35 -10.81 18.81
CA ASP A 160 5.05 -10.92 18.13
C ASP A 160 4.93 -12.20 17.33
N VAL A 161 6.08 -12.76 16.93
CA VAL A 161 6.21 -14.00 16.18
C VAL A 161 7.27 -14.88 16.83
N ASP A 162 7.04 -16.19 16.82
CA ASP A 162 8.05 -17.16 17.28
C ASP A 162 9.25 -17.16 16.30
N GLY A 163 10.44 -17.52 16.78
CA GLY A 163 11.62 -17.73 15.93
C GLY A 163 11.41 -18.83 14.88
N ASP A 164 10.41 -19.68 15.08
CA ASP A 164 9.95 -20.70 14.13
C ASP A 164 8.93 -20.16 13.09
N THR A 165 8.64 -18.86 13.09
CA THR A 165 7.74 -18.24 12.10
C THR A 165 8.35 -18.36 10.72
N LEU A 166 7.77 -19.27 9.94
CA LEU A 166 8.31 -19.64 8.65
C LEU A 166 8.17 -18.49 7.66
N GLU A 167 9.30 -18.13 7.07
CA GLU A 167 9.36 -17.26 5.90
C GLU A 167 8.33 -17.75 4.85
N PRO A 168 7.45 -16.86 4.36
CA PRO A 168 6.51 -17.23 3.30
C PRO A 168 7.29 -17.64 2.04
N PRO A 169 6.71 -18.48 1.16
CA PRO A 169 7.39 -18.87 -0.06
C PRO A 169 7.85 -17.66 -0.88
N VAL A 170 9.13 -17.66 -1.25
CA VAL A 170 9.74 -16.59 -2.03
C VAL A 170 9.00 -16.46 -3.37
N PRO A 171 8.43 -15.28 -3.67
CA PRO A 171 7.67 -15.08 -4.90
C PRO A 171 8.60 -15.07 -6.12
N THR A 172 8.11 -15.60 -7.24
CA THR A 172 8.85 -15.57 -8.51
C THR A 172 9.08 -14.13 -9.00
N GLY A 173 10.22 -13.86 -9.63
CA GLY A 173 10.57 -12.56 -10.19
C GLY A 173 11.03 -11.53 -9.15
N LEU A 174 11.43 -11.95 -7.94
CA LEU A 174 12.00 -11.03 -6.95
C LEU A 174 13.38 -10.51 -7.39
N ASN A 175 14.10 -11.27 -8.22
CA ASN A 175 15.34 -10.85 -8.88
C ASN A 175 15.16 -9.70 -9.89
N LYS A 176 13.92 -9.38 -10.28
CA LYS A 176 13.61 -8.31 -11.23
C LYS A 176 12.33 -7.56 -10.80
N LEU A 177 12.51 -6.60 -9.93
CA LEU A 177 11.45 -5.72 -9.46
C LEU A 177 10.94 -4.78 -10.58
N SER A 178 9.64 -4.52 -10.58
CA SER A 178 9.04 -3.40 -11.32
C SER A 178 9.50 -2.07 -10.73
N ASP A 179 9.31 -0.97 -11.45
CA ASP A 179 9.70 0.35 -10.93
C ASP A 179 8.90 0.73 -9.68
N ALA A 180 7.62 0.37 -9.62
CA ALA A 180 6.79 0.56 -8.44
C ALA A 180 7.30 -0.23 -7.22
N LEU A 181 7.75 -1.48 -7.41
CA LEU A 181 8.36 -2.29 -6.35
C LEU A 181 9.72 -1.74 -5.90
N LYS A 182 10.53 -1.17 -6.80
CA LYS A 182 11.76 -0.46 -6.41
C LYS A 182 11.45 0.78 -5.58
N SER A 183 10.43 1.54 -5.96
CA SER A 183 9.96 2.69 -5.18
C SER A 183 9.41 2.27 -3.83
N PHE A 184 8.77 1.11 -3.74
CA PHE A 184 8.32 0.51 -2.47
C PHE A 184 9.49 0.20 -1.54
N VAL A 185 10.53 -0.48 -2.04
CA VAL A 185 11.77 -0.78 -1.29
C VAL A 185 12.38 0.51 -0.74
N ARG A 186 12.47 1.56 -1.57
CA ARG A 186 13.01 2.86 -1.17
C ARG A 186 12.13 3.60 -0.15
N PHE A 187 10.80 3.55 -0.32
CA PHE A 187 9.87 4.28 0.55
C PHE A 187 9.83 3.72 1.98
N PHE A 188 9.94 2.39 2.13
CA PHE A 188 9.89 1.70 3.42
C PHE A 188 11.28 1.35 3.99
N GLY A 189 12.38 1.73 3.34
CA GLY A 189 13.73 1.45 3.84
C GLY A 189 13.99 -0.05 4.02
N ILE A 190 13.66 -0.85 3.00
CA ILE A 190 13.89 -2.31 3.05
C ILE A 190 15.36 -2.59 2.75
N ASP A 191 16.02 -3.38 3.61
CA ASP A 191 17.43 -3.74 3.47
C ASP A 191 17.67 -4.44 2.11
N GLU A 192 18.50 -3.81 1.28
CA GLU A 192 18.85 -4.31 -0.06
C GLU A 192 19.65 -5.61 -0.01
N ALA A 193 20.48 -5.82 1.01
CA ALA A 193 21.19 -7.08 1.22
C ALA A 193 20.22 -8.20 1.61
N MET A 194 19.26 -7.93 2.49
CA MET A 194 18.19 -8.89 2.83
C MET A 194 17.38 -9.28 1.59
N LEU A 195 16.96 -8.28 0.81
CA LEU A 195 16.29 -8.48 -0.47
C LEU A 195 17.15 -9.29 -1.46
N ALA A 196 18.44 -9.00 -1.56
CA ALA A 196 19.34 -9.73 -2.45
C ALA A 196 19.47 -11.21 -2.06
N VAL A 197 19.53 -11.52 -0.75
CA VAL A 197 19.56 -12.90 -0.24
C VAL A 197 18.25 -13.62 -0.57
N ALA A 198 17.10 -12.98 -0.31
CA ALA A 198 15.79 -13.52 -0.69
C ALA A 198 15.69 -13.80 -2.19
N ALA A 199 16.16 -12.86 -3.02
CA ALA A 199 16.10 -12.97 -4.48
C ALA A 199 16.91 -14.13 -5.05
N GLN A 200 17.93 -14.63 -4.37
CA GLN A 200 18.69 -15.82 -4.80
C GLN A 200 17.83 -17.09 -4.81
N ARG A 201 16.77 -17.14 -4.00
CA ARG A 201 15.82 -18.25 -3.92
C ARG A 201 14.60 -18.04 -4.83
N SER A 202 14.51 -16.91 -5.52
CA SER A 202 13.41 -16.59 -6.43
C SER A 202 13.64 -17.22 -7.79
N GLU A 203 12.65 -17.98 -8.25
CA GLU A 203 12.59 -18.39 -9.66
C GLU A 203 12.26 -17.20 -10.57
N ASP A 204 12.58 -17.31 -11.85
CA ASP A 204 12.20 -16.30 -12.84
C ASP A 204 10.69 -16.26 -13.03
N ARG A 205 10.15 -15.03 -13.13
CA ARG A 205 8.74 -14.83 -13.46
C ARG A 205 8.52 -15.20 -14.92
N LYS A 206 7.78 -16.28 -15.16
CA LYS A 206 7.22 -16.56 -16.48
C LYS A 206 6.26 -15.43 -16.81
N GLN A 207 6.61 -14.58 -17.78
CA GLN A 207 5.64 -13.63 -18.34
C GLN A 207 4.56 -14.46 -19.03
N ASP A 208 3.41 -14.61 -18.38
CA ASP A 208 2.24 -15.18 -19.02
C ASP A 208 1.84 -14.25 -20.17
N LEU A 209 2.22 -14.62 -21.40
CA LEU A 209 1.79 -14.00 -22.66
C LEU A 209 0.27 -14.17 -22.94
N CYS A 210 -0.53 -14.45 -21.92
CA CYS A 210 -1.97 -14.61 -22.03
C CYS A 210 -2.64 -14.19 -20.73
N ASN A 211 -3.27 -13.00 -20.70
CA ASN A 211 -4.60 -12.78 -20.10
C ASN A 211 -5.13 -11.34 -20.21
N SER A 212 -4.89 -10.65 -21.34
CA SER A 212 -5.73 -9.50 -21.73
C SER A 212 -7.18 -9.91 -22.06
N LYS A 213 -7.45 -11.22 -22.26
CA LYS A 213 -8.79 -11.75 -22.54
C LYS A 213 -9.61 -12.09 -21.28
N ASN A 214 -8.99 -12.47 -20.17
CA ASN A 214 -9.72 -12.87 -18.96
C ASN A 214 -10.22 -11.69 -18.10
N TYR A 215 -9.54 -10.55 -18.13
CA TYR A 215 -10.00 -9.33 -17.45
C TYR A 215 -11.27 -8.74 -18.09
N GLN A 216 -11.34 -8.73 -19.43
CA GLN A 216 -12.54 -8.30 -20.16
C GLN A 216 -13.74 -9.24 -19.94
N GLN A 217 -13.50 -10.54 -19.74
CA GLN A 217 -14.55 -11.52 -19.57
C GLN A 217 -15.16 -11.52 -18.14
N LYS A 218 -14.36 -11.22 -17.11
CA LYS A 218 -14.88 -11.03 -15.74
C LYS A 218 -15.63 -9.71 -15.58
N ASN A 219 -15.22 -8.63 -16.25
CA ASN A 219 -15.95 -7.37 -16.22
C ASN A 219 -17.28 -7.40 -17.01
N ASN A 220 -17.37 -8.21 -18.07
CA ASN A 220 -18.60 -8.31 -18.88
C ASN A 220 -19.69 -9.22 -18.28
N MET A 221 -19.36 -10.13 -17.35
CA MET A 221 -20.38 -10.96 -16.69
C MET A 221 -21.11 -10.24 -15.54
N SER A 222 -20.53 -9.17 -14.99
CA SER A 222 -21.12 -8.38 -13.91
C SER A 222 -22.20 -7.39 -14.39
N PHE A 223 -22.33 -7.15 -15.70
CA PHE A 223 -23.27 -6.20 -16.29
C PHE A 223 -24.46 -6.84 -17.03
N SER A 224 -24.62 -8.16 -16.99
CA SER A 224 -25.69 -8.86 -17.75
C SER A 224 -26.95 -9.24 -16.95
N TYR A 225 -27.10 -8.76 -15.71
CA TYR A 225 -28.36 -8.85 -14.97
C TYR A 225 -28.88 -7.46 -14.63
N ALA A 226 -29.46 -6.81 -15.65
CA ALA A 226 -30.44 -5.72 -15.53
C ALA A 226 -31.55 -5.98 -16.56
#